data_AF-A0A9D7X8B8-F1
#
_entry.id   AF-A0A9D7X8B8-F1
#
_cell.length_a   1.000
_cell.length_b   1.000
_cell.length_c   1.000
_cell.angle_alpha   90.00
_cell.angle_beta   90.00
_cell.angle_gamma   90.00
#
_symmetry.space_group_name_H-M   'P 1'
#
loop_
_entity.id
_entity.type
_entity.pdbx_description
1 polymer ?
#
loop_
_entity_poly.entity_id
_entity_poly.type
_entity_poly.pdbx_seq_one_letter_code
_entity_poly.pdbx_strand_id
1 'polypeptide(L)'
;MAAQGGELVTLSRGPHRLGGIDWKIDGGVQLSGGGPAISLHPTHPQSAWVAVPGVPARRVHVLMLVHIPMPPNAPPRRAAQVLLRHSDGRESTLEIMSVRDVVTNWQPDMAAPSARVAWIGSQPTALRSGSGGGFLFSYVYAVSLDLPPGSAPVKGLQLTIGDGPMEAPLFYAVTLEVDPAGEGVR
;
A
#
# COMPACT_ATOMS: atom_id res chain seq x y z
N MET A 1 -28.63 10.29 -0.25
CA MET A 1 -27.53 10.27 -1.24
C MET A 1 -27.09 8.83 -1.40
N ALA A 2 -27.21 8.25 -2.60
CA ALA A 2 -26.69 6.91 -2.87
C ALA A 2 -25.17 6.94 -2.67
N ALA A 3 -24.62 5.93 -1.98
CA ALA A 3 -23.18 5.80 -1.83
C ALA A 3 -22.53 5.83 -3.23
N GLN A 4 -21.74 6.85 -3.52
CA GLN A 4 -20.86 6.87 -4.69
C GLN A 4 -19.70 5.89 -4.44
N GLY A 5 -20.03 4.60 -4.30
CA GLY A 5 -19.08 3.51 -4.39
C GLY A 5 -18.71 3.35 -5.85
N GLY A 6 -17.85 4.23 -6.35
CA GLY A 6 -17.26 4.07 -7.68
C GLY A 6 -16.43 2.80 -7.73
N GLU A 7 -16.50 2.08 -8.84
CA GLU A 7 -15.55 1.00 -9.15
C GLU A 7 -14.13 1.58 -9.10
N LEU A 8 -13.41 1.30 -8.01
CA LEU A 8 -12.00 1.65 -7.90
C LEU A 8 -11.17 0.74 -8.80
N VAL A 9 -9.98 1.22 -9.11
CA VAL A 9 -9.02 0.47 -9.91
C VAL A 9 -8.79 -0.93 -9.34
N THR A 10 -8.83 -1.91 -10.23
CA THR A 10 -8.52 -3.30 -9.95
C THR A 10 -7.30 -3.70 -10.76
N LEU A 11 -6.20 -4.08 -10.08
CA LEU A 11 -5.07 -4.74 -10.74
C LEU A 11 -5.41 -6.22 -10.94
N SER A 12 -5.10 -6.75 -12.12
CA SER A 12 -5.34 -8.17 -12.42
C SER A 12 -4.49 -9.06 -11.51
N ARG A 13 -4.98 -10.27 -11.23
CA ARG A 13 -4.19 -11.24 -10.46
C ARG A 13 -2.94 -11.71 -11.23
N GLY A 14 -1.94 -12.20 -10.51
CA GLY A 14 -0.72 -12.80 -11.06
C GLY A 14 0.55 -11.93 -10.95
N PRO A 15 1.62 -12.28 -11.68
CA PRO A 15 2.89 -11.57 -11.64
C PRO A 15 2.84 -10.25 -12.42
N HIS A 16 3.44 -9.19 -11.86
CA HIS A 16 3.57 -7.86 -12.48
C HIS A 16 4.96 -7.29 -12.25
N ARG A 17 5.48 -6.49 -13.18
CA ARG A 17 6.68 -5.67 -12.98
C ARG A 17 6.30 -4.20 -13.05
N LEU A 18 6.25 -3.52 -11.91
CA LEU A 18 5.80 -2.13 -11.78
C LEU A 18 6.82 -1.33 -10.99
N GLY A 19 7.21 -0.16 -11.50
CA GLY A 19 8.21 0.70 -10.84
C GLY A 19 9.58 0.02 -10.66
N GLY A 20 9.91 -0.97 -11.49
CA GLY A 20 11.14 -1.75 -11.39
C GLY A 20 11.11 -2.87 -10.34
N ILE A 21 9.98 -3.09 -9.67
CA ILE A 21 9.78 -4.11 -8.64
C ILE A 21 8.89 -5.24 -9.21
N ASP A 22 9.25 -6.49 -8.91
CA ASP A 22 8.43 -7.64 -9.25
C ASP A 22 7.41 -7.91 -8.14
N TRP A 23 6.14 -7.99 -8.53
CA TRP A 23 4.98 -8.15 -7.65
C TRP A 23 4.24 -9.43 -8.00
N LYS A 24 3.68 -10.09 -6.98
CA LYS A 24 2.70 -11.17 -7.16
C LYS A 24 1.39 -10.72 -6.55
N ILE A 25 0.43 -10.33 -7.40
CA ILE A 25 -0.87 -9.82 -7.00
C ILE A 25 -1.84 -11.00 -6.94
N ASP A 26 -1.87 -11.73 -5.82
CA ASP A 26 -2.81 -12.86 -5.64
C ASP A 26 -3.78 -12.65 -4.47
N GLY A 27 -3.84 -11.42 -3.96
CA GLY A 27 -4.60 -11.01 -2.79
C GLY A 27 -3.68 -10.82 -1.59
N GLY A 28 -3.59 -9.58 -1.10
CA GLY A 28 -2.74 -9.25 0.04
C GLY A 28 -3.35 -9.50 1.44
N VAL A 29 -4.69 -9.74 1.57
CA VAL A 29 -5.62 -9.77 2.76
C VAL A 29 -6.85 -8.80 2.65
N GLN A 30 -8.02 -9.21 2.15
CA GLN A 30 -9.21 -8.37 1.87
C GLN A 30 -10.17 -8.15 3.08
N LEU A 31 -10.59 -6.91 3.42
CA LEU A 31 -11.83 -6.65 4.21
C LEU A 31 -12.69 -5.47 3.69
N SER A 32 -13.85 -5.85 3.14
CA SER A 32 -14.96 -5.05 2.58
C SER A 32 -14.84 -4.71 1.08
N GLY A 33 -15.94 -4.97 0.34
CA GLY A 33 -15.96 -5.47 -1.05
C GLY A 33 -15.62 -4.46 -2.16
N GLY A 34 -15.13 -4.86 -3.33
CA GLY A 34 -14.90 -6.19 -3.90
C GLY A 34 -13.85 -6.14 -5.03
N GLY A 35 -13.01 -7.19 -5.14
CA GLY A 35 -11.85 -7.27 -6.06
C GLY A 35 -10.49 -7.10 -5.36
N PRO A 36 -9.36 -7.63 -5.89
CA PRO A 36 -8.23 -8.29 -5.18
C PRO A 36 -7.29 -7.42 -4.32
N ALA A 37 -7.75 -6.30 -3.78
CA ALA A 37 -7.02 -5.48 -2.81
C ALA A 37 -7.48 -5.72 -1.36
N ILE A 38 -6.59 -5.43 -0.41
CA ILE A 38 -6.87 -5.30 1.01
C ILE A 38 -7.46 -3.94 1.29
N SER A 39 -8.74 -3.84 1.61
CA SER A 39 -9.23 -2.67 2.33
C SER A 39 -9.15 -2.96 3.83
N LEU A 40 -8.56 -2.05 4.60
CA LEU A 40 -8.71 -2.04 6.05
C LEU A 40 -9.74 -0.96 6.42
N HIS A 41 -10.58 -1.25 7.39
CA HIS A 41 -11.68 -0.39 7.83
C HIS A 41 -11.45 -0.02 9.30
N PRO A 42 -11.94 1.12 9.82
CA PRO A 42 -11.79 1.48 11.23
C PRO A 42 -12.25 0.40 12.24
N THR A 43 -13.22 -0.44 11.88
CA THR A 43 -13.68 -1.57 12.72
C THR A 43 -12.84 -2.85 12.57
N HIS A 44 -12.01 -2.91 11.53
CA HIS A 44 -11.04 -3.98 11.27
C HIS A 44 -9.70 -3.32 10.90
N PRO A 45 -9.07 -2.62 11.87
CA PRO A 45 -7.96 -1.72 11.60
C PRO A 45 -6.68 -2.45 11.21
N GLN A 46 -6.66 -3.78 11.35
CA GLN A 46 -5.48 -4.62 11.19
C GLN A 46 -5.80 -5.88 10.39
N SER A 47 -4.86 -6.31 9.56
CA SER A 47 -4.90 -7.63 8.92
C SER A 47 -4.55 -8.74 9.92
N ALA A 48 -4.73 -10.00 9.54
CA ALA A 48 -4.05 -11.10 10.22
C ALA A 48 -2.53 -11.01 9.97
N TRP A 49 -1.75 -11.66 10.85
CA TRP A 49 -0.34 -11.91 10.61
C TRP A 49 -0.17 -12.92 9.47
N VAL A 50 0.66 -12.55 8.49
CA VAL A 50 1.06 -13.42 7.38
C VAL A 50 2.47 -13.90 7.65
N ALA A 51 2.66 -15.22 7.69
CA ALA A 51 3.99 -15.81 7.81
C ALA A 51 4.78 -15.61 6.50
N VAL A 52 6.05 -15.24 6.63
CA VAL A 52 6.99 -15.13 5.50
C VAL A 52 8.25 -15.97 5.78
N PRO A 53 9.03 -16.38 4.76
CA PRO A 53 10.06 -17.42 4.90
C PRO A 53 11.26 -17.13 5.81
N GLY A 54 11.32 -16.00 6.53
CA GLY A 54 12.49 -15.65 7.35
C GLY A 54 13.60 -15.03 6.51
N VAL A 55 13.31 -13.93 5.80
CA VAL A 55 14.26 -13.31 4.86
C VAL A 55 15.03 -12.14 5.49
N PRO A 56 16.35 -12.02 5.28
CA PRO A 56 17.11 -10.83 5.64
C PRO A 56 16.77 -9.70 4.64
N ALA A 57 15.77 -8.90 4.96
CA ALA A 57 15.30 -7.82 4.09
C ALA A 57 15.99 -6.49 4.42
N ARG A 58 16.34 -5.72 3.38
CA ARG A 58 16.78 -4.32 3.51
C ARG A 58 15.65 -3.32 3.38
N ARG A 59 14.60 -3.66 2.62
CA ARG A 59 13.40 -2.83 2.46
C ARG A 59 12.12 -3.66 2.40
N VAL A 60 11.02 -3.01 2.75
CA VAL A 60 9.66 -3.46 2.43
C VAL A 60 9.10 -2.55 1.36
N HIS A 61 8.59 -3.13 0.28
CA HIS A 61 7.84 -2.40 -0.73
C HIS A 61 6.35 -2.71 -0.63
N VAL A 62 5.53 -1.67 -0.74
CA VAL A 62 4.07 -1.76 -0.62
C VAL A 62 3.44 -1.14 -1.86
N LEU A 63 2.60 -1.90 -2.56
CA LEU A 63 1.79 -1.41 -3.66
C LEU A 63 0.41 -1.07 -3.12
N MET A 64 0.03 0.21 -3.15
CA MET A 64 -1.22 0.66 -2.50
C MET A 64 -1.85 1.88 -3.14
N LEU A 65 -3.10 2.15 -2.79
CA LEU A 65 -3.76 3.43 -3.00
C LEU A 65 -4.42 3.93 -1.71
N VAL A 66 -4.73 5.22 -1.67
CA VAL A 66 -5.52 5.82 -0.58
C VAL A 66 -6.73 6.52 -1.20
N HIS A 67 -7.95 6.13 -0.78
CA HIS A 67 -9.20 6.76 -1.22
C HIS A 67 -9.76 7.66 -0.12
N ILE A 68 -9.05 8.73 0.23
CA ILE A 68 -9.49 9.67 1.25
C ILE A 68 -9.21 11.08 0.76
N PRO A 69 -10.19 11.99 0.76
CA PRO A 69 -9.94 13.38 0.43
C PRO A 69 -8.87 13.98 1.36
N MET A 70 -7.88 14.64 0.77
CA MET A 70 -6.90 15.43 1.50
C MET A 70 -7.13 16.91 1.21
N PRO A 71 -7.38 17.74 2.24
CA PRO A 71 -7.37 19.19 2.06
C PRO A 71 -6.00 19.65 1.53
N PRO A 72 -5.95 20.65 0.64
CA PRO A 72 -4.69 21.31 0.31
C PRO A 72 -3.97 21.77 1.58
N ASN A 73 -2.65 21.55 1.64
CA ASN A 73 -1.81 21.89 2.81
C ASN A 73 -2.18 21.15 4.12
N ALA A 74 -2.95 20.06 4.05
CA ALA A 74 -3.14 19.21 5.22
C ALA A 74 -1.78 18.71 5.75
N PRO A 75 -1.56 18.72 7.08
CA PRO A 75 -0.32 18.20 7.65
C PRO A 75 -0.16 16.71 7.29
N PRO A 76 1.07 16.24 7.02
CA PRO A 76 1.32 14.83 6.83
C PRO A 76 0.82 14.02 8.04
N ARG A 77 0.12 12.93 7.76
CA ARG A 77 -0.36 11.97 8.74
C ARG A 77 0.01 10.56 8.33
N ARG A 78 -0.07 9.63 9.27
CA ARG A 78 0.09 8.21 8.96
C ARG A 78 -1.12 7.76 8.15
N ALA A 79 -0.88 7.25 6.95
CA ALA A 79 -1.90 6.65 6.08
C ALA A 79 -2.06 5.15 6.36
N ALA A 80 -0.95 4.49 6.68
CA ALA A 80 -0.89 3.06 6.93
C ALA A 80 0.38 2.66 7.70
N GLN A 81 0.43 1.43 8.17
CA GLN A 81 1.64 0.82 8.73
C GLN A 81 1.84 -0.60 8.22
N VAL A 82 3.11 -0.99 8.17
CA VAL A 82 3.54 -2.38 8.06
C VAL A 82 4.21 -2.77 9.37
N LEU A 83 3.64 -3.75 10.07
CA LEU A 83 4.26 -4.37 11.24
C LEU A 83 5.02 -5.61 10.78
N LEU A 84 6.23 -5.76 11.27
CA LEU A 84 7.12 -6.87 10.96
C LEU A 84 7.41 -7.66 12.22
N ARG A 85 7.38 -8.98 12.11
CA ARG A 85 7.89 -9.89 13.14
C ARG A 85 9.22 -10.47 12.69
N HIS A 86 10.23 -10.33 13.52
CA HIS A 86 11.59 -10.76 13.25
C HIS A 86 11.89 -12.12 13.86
N SER A 87 12.92 -12.80 13.35
CA SER A 87 13.31 -14.14 13.78
C SER A 87 13.84 -14.22 15.21
N ASP A 88 14.29 -13.09 15.75
CA ASP A 88 14.75 -12.93 17.13
C ASP A 88 13.61 -12.63 18.11
N GLY A 89 12.35 -12.64 17.64
CA GLY A 89 11.16 -12.38 18.43
C GLY A 89 10.80 -10.91 18.58
N ARG A 90 11.62 -9.98 18.07
CA ARG A 90 11.27 -8.55 18.06
C ARG A 90 10.21 -8.24 17.01
N GLU A 91 9.46 -7.16 17.23
CA GLU A 91 8.58 -6.57 16.24
C GLU A 91 9.05 -5.16 15.90
N SER A 92 8.89 -4.76 14.64
CA SER A 92 9.16 -3.39 14.19
C SER A 92 7.96 -2.84 13.41
N THR A 93 7.86 -1.52 13.36
CA THR A 93 6.78 -0.82 12.67
C THR A 93 7.39 0.11 11.63
N LEU A 94 6.95 -0.02 10.39
CA LEU A 94 7.28 0.89 9.30
C LEU A 94 6.05 1.70 8.93
N GLU A 95 6.19 3.01 8.94
CA GLU A 95 5.08 3.94 8.72
C GLU A 95 5.00 4.36 7.26
N ILE A 96 3.80 4.38 6.71
CA ILE A 96 3.47 4.96 5.42
C ILE A 96 2.78 6.29 5.67
N MET A 97 3.41 7.37 5.22
CA MET A 97 3.00 8.74 5.49
C MET A 97 2.33 9.36 4.26
N SER A 98 1.22 10.04 4.50
CA SER A 98 0.56 10.85 3.49
C SER A 98 1.51 11.96 3.00
N VAL A 99 1.35 12.42 1.77
CA VAL A 99 2.23 13.41 1.10
C VAL A 99 3.61 12.83 0.78
N ARG A 100 4.35 12.31 1.78
CA ARG A 100 5.70 11.74 1.60
C ARG A 100 5.71 10.53 0.66
N ASP A 101 4.82 9.57 0.92
CA ASP A 101 4.83 8.26 0.25
C ASP A 101 3.63 8.06 -0.67
N VAL A 102 2.46 8.55 -0.23
CA VAL A 102 1.18 8.32 -0.88
C VAL A 102 0.27 9.53 -0.66
N VAL A 103 -0.60 9.81 -1.63
CA VAL A 103 -1.70 10.76 -1.49
C VAL A 103 -2.98 10.13 -2.03
N THR A 104 -4.07 10.86 -1.89
CA THR A 104 -5.36 10.53 -2.47
C THR A 104 -5.24 10.13 -3.94
N ASN A 105 -5.84 9.00 -4.32
CA ASN A 105 -5.70 8.38 -5.63
C ASN A 105 -6.27 9.18 -6.81
N TRP A 106 -6.86 10.36 -6.63
CA TRP A 106 -7.27 11.28 -7.72
C TRP A 106 -6.60 12.66 -7.65
N GLN A 107 -5.62 12.85 -6.75
CA GLN A 107 -4.89 14.12 -6.57
C GLN A 107 -3.37 13.88 -6.49
N PRO A 108 -2.75 13.30 -7.54
CA PRO A 108 -1.33 12.97 -7.53
C PRO A 108 -0.43 14.20 -7.35
N ASP A 109 -0.90 15.38 -7.77
CA ASP A 109 -0.16 16.65 -7.69
C ASP A 109 0.09 17.12 -6.25
N MET A 110 -0.59 16.52 -5.26
CA MET A 110 -0.32 16.77 -3.84
C MET A 110 0.86 15.96 -3.28
N ALA A 111 1.37 14.99 -4.05
CA ALA A 111 2.42 14.12 -3.58
C ALA A 111 3.78 14.84 -3.53
N ALA A 112 4.61 14.49 -2.54
CA ALA A 112 5.99 14.92 -2.51
C ALA A 112 6.75 14.35 -3.74
N PRO A 113 7.82 14.99 -4.21
CA PRO A 113 8.65 14.48 -5.31
C PRO A 113 9.22 13.07 -5.09
N SER A 114 9.30 12.62 -3.84
CA SER A 114 9.74 11.27 -3.46
C SER A 114 8.68 10.19 -3.69
N ALA A 115 7.39 10.54 -3.75
CA ALA A 115 6.30 9.59 -3.92
C ALA A 115 6.30 9.02 -5.34
N ARG A 116 6.08 7.71 -5.46
CA ARG A 116 6.19 7.00 -6.75
C ARG A 116 4.86 6.41 -7.18
N VAL A 117 4.32 6.93 -8.28
CA VAL A 117 3.20 6.30 -8.98
C VAL A 117 3.72 5.08 -9.73
N ALA A 118 3.23 3.90 -9.38
CA ALA A 118 3.57 2.63 -10.01
C ALA A 118 2.65 2.28 -11.18
N TRP A 119 1.40 2.75 -11.12
CA TRP A 119 0.39 2.46 -12.13
C TRP A 119 -0.72 3.52 -12.13
N ILE A 120 -1.29 3.77 -13.30
CA ILE A 120 -2.39 4.72 -13.54
C ILE A 120 -3.51 3.97 -14.26
N GLY A 121 -4.73 4.08 -13.74
CA GLY A 121 -5.90 3.48 -14.36
C GLY A 121 -7.03 4.45 -14.54
N SER A 122 -7.91 4.14 -15.47
CA SER A 122 -9.15 4.87 -15.61
C SER A 122 -10.17 4.42 -14.56
N GLN A 123 -11.00 5.35 -14.07
CA GLN A 123 -12.16 5.07 -13.25
C GLN A 123 -13.36 4.81 -14.17
N PRO A 124 -13.83 3.54 -14.33
CA PRO A 124 -14.87 3.23 -15.30
C PRO A 124 -16.19 3.93 -14.98
N THR A 125 -16.48 4.12 -13.69
CA THR A 125 -17.68 4.85 -13.26
C THR A 125 -17.63 6.31 -13.70
N ALA A 126 -16.49 7.00 -13.51
CA ALA A 126 -16.30 8.38 -13.92
C ALA A 126 -16.39 8.55 -15.45
N LEU A 127 -15.84 7.59 -16.21
CA LEU A 127 -15.97 7.55 -17.67
C LEU A 127 -17.42 7.38 -18.10
N ARG A 128 -18.16 6.45 -17.50
CA ARG A 128 -19.58 6.21 -17.82
C ARG A 128 -20.48 7.39 -17.44
N SER A 129 -20.19 8.08 -16.34
CA SER A 129 -20.97 9.25 -15.90
C SER A 129 -20.61 10.54 -16.63
N GLY A 130 -19.68 10.51 -17.57
CA GLY A 130 -19.22 11.70 -18.29
C GLY A 130 -18.49 12.71 -17.39
N SER A 131 -17.90 12.25 -16.29
CA SER A 131 -17.15 13.11 -15.37
C SER A 131 -15.92 13.68 -16.08
N GLY A 132 -15.70 14.99 -16.00
CA GLY A 132 -14.49 15.64 -16.53
C GLY A 132 -13.37 15.76 -15.49
N GLY A 133 -12.13 15.94 -15.97
CA GLY A 133 -10.97 16.30 -15.13
C GLY A 133 -10.26 15.14 -14.42
N GLY A 134 -9.52 15.45 -13.35
CA GLY A 134 -8.65 14.50 -12.61
C GLY A 134 -9.36 13.29 -11.97
N PHE A 135 -10.69 13.31 -11.90
CA PHE A 135 -11.50 12.17 -11.43
C PHE A 135 -11.58 11.00 -12.43
N LEU A 136 -11.08 11.18 -13.66
CA LEU A 136 -11.04 10.11 -14.65
C LEU A 136 -10.00 9.04 -14.35
N PHE A 137 -9.00 9.35 -13.53
CA PHE A 137 -7.88 8.48 -13.26
C PHE A 137 -7.79 8.10 -11.78
N SER A 138 -7.13 6.98 -11.54
CA SER A 138 -6.78 6.48 -10.22
C SER A 138 -5.31 6.09 -10.20
N TYR A 139 -4.58 6.63 -9.24
CA TYR A 139 -3.14 6.45 -9.09
C TYR A 139 -2.84 5.41 -8.01
N VAL A 140 -2.03 4.43 -8.35
CA VAL A 140 -1.51 3.40 -7.42
C VAL A 140 -0.03 3.69 -7.17
N TYR A 141 0.36 3.71 -5.90
CA TYR A 141 1.69 4.08 -5.44
C TYR A 141 2.52 2.86 -5.07
N ALA A 142 3.81 2.89 -5.40
CA ALA A 142 4.81 1.97 -4.87
C ALA A 142 5.60 2.67 -3.77
N VAL A 143 5.28 2.33 -2.53
CA VAL A 143 5.98 2.81 -1.34
C VAL A 143 7.18 1.90 -1.05
N SER A 144 8.30 2.47 -0.63
CA SER A 144 9.51 1.74 -0.25
C SER A 144 9.95 2.19 1.14
N LEU A 145 10.04 1.26 2.08
CA LEU A 145 10.33 1.52 3.49
C LEU A 145 11.62 0.80 3.88
N ASP A 146 12.62 1.55 4.31
CA ASP A 146 13.90 0.98 4.75
C ASP A 146 13.76 0.27 6.10
N LEU A 147 14.39 -0.90 6.21
CA LEU A 147 14.62 -1.54 7.51
C LEU A 147 15.91 -1.00 8.11
N PRO A 148 16.01 -0.88 9.45
CA PRO A 148 17.27 -0.56 10.11
C PRO A 148 18.38 -1.56 9.70
N PRO A 149 19.62 -1.09 9.47
CA PRO A 149 20.75 -1.98 9.20
C PRO A 149 20.91 -3.05 10.29
N GLY A 150 21.16 -4.29 9.89
CA GLY A 150 21.31 -5.42 10.82
C GLY A 150 19.99 -5.92 11.42
N SER A 151 18.84 -5.56 10.83
CA SER A 151 17.56 -6.15 11.20
C SER A 151 17.60 -7.68 11.06
N ALA A 152 17.11 -8.38 12.09
CA ALA A 152 16.98 -9.82 12.04
C ALA A 152 15.99 -10.25 10.93
N PRO A 153 16.14 -11.45 10.34
CA PRO A 153 15.27 -11.93 9.27
C PRO A 153 13.77 -11.79 9.59
N VAL A 154 12.99 -11.28 8.64
CA VAL A 154 11.54 -11.07 8.78
C VAL A 154 10.82 -12.41 8.58
N LYS A 155 10.02 -12.80 9.57
CA LYS A 155 9.20 -14.03 9.61
C LYS A 155 7.70 -13.78 9.58
N GLY A 156 7.26 -12.55 9.81
CA GLY A 156 5.84 -12.21 9.74
C GLY A 156 5.61 -10.78 9.28
N LEU A 157 4.45 -10.55 8.68
CA LEU A 157 3.97 -9.24 8.26
C LEU A 157 2.51 -9.04 8.64
N GLN A 158 2.17 -7.83 9.07
CA GLN A 158 0.79 -7.40 9.32
C GLN A 158 0.62 -5.96 8.82
N LEU A 159 -0.58 -5.64 8.32
CA LEU A 159 -0.93 -4.32 7.82
C LEU A 159 -1.92 -3.66 8.76
N THR A 160 -1.74 -2.35 8.99
CA THR A 160 -2.59 -1.56 9.89
C THR A 160 -2.98 -0.24 9.24
N ILE A 161 -4.17 0.27 9.56
CA ILE A 161 -4.59 1.63 9.17
C ILE A 161 -3.72 2.69 9.86
N GLY A 162 -3.73 3.89 9.29
CA GLY A 162 -3.10 5.06 9.89
C GLY A 162 -3.94 5.74 10.99
N ASP A 163 -3.66 7.01 11.24
CA ASP A 163 -4.18 7.74 12.41
C ASP A 163 -5.62 8.28 12.22
N GLY A 164 -6.20 8.17 11.01
CA GLY A 164 -7.50 8.77 10.68
C GLY A 164 -8.68 7.80 10.79
N PRO A 165 -9.85 8.24 11.30
CA PRO A 165 -11.07 7.42 11.35
C PRO A 165 -11.69 7.17 9.97
N MET A 166 -11.16 7.80 8.93
CA MET A 166 -11.54 7.57 7.53
C MET A 166 -10.41 6.89 6.74
N GLU A 167 -9.35 6.41 7.41
CA GLU A 167 -8.26 5.71 6.72
C GLU A 167 -8.77 4.44 6.04
N ALA A 168 -8.85 4.51 4.71
CA ALA A 168 -9.21 3.41 3.82
C ALA A 168 -8.06 3.14 2.83
N PRO A 169 -6.87 2.74 3.33
CA PRO A 169 -5.80 2.30 2.45
C PRO A 169 -6.25 1.01 1.75
N LEU A 170 -5.99 0.94 0.44
CA LEU A 170 -6.11 -0.31 -0.31
C LEU A 170 -4.71 -0.83 -0.62
N PHE A 171 -4.33 -1.98 -0.07
CA PHE A 171 -3.05 -2.62 -0.38
C PHE A 171 -3.25 -3.70 -1.44
N TYR A 172 -2.46 -3.66 -2.51
CA TYR A 172 -2.49 -4.67 -3.57
C TYR A 172 -1.47 -5.78 -3.34
N ALA A 173 -0.28 -5.42 -2.86
CA ALA A 173 0.80 -6.36 -2.61
C ALA A 173 1.84 -5.77 -1.66
N VAL A 174 2.57 -6.66 -0.99
CA VAL A 174 3.76 -6.32 -0.21
C VAL A 174 4.88 -7.26 -0.62
N THR A 175 6.08 -6.73 -0.85
CA THR A 175 7.26 -7.53 -1.17
C THR A 175 8.47 -7.09 -0.33
N LEU A 176 9.37 -8.03 -0.08
CA LEU A 176 10.57 -7.81 0.73
C LEU A 176 11.78 -7.78 -0.21
N GLU A 177 12.54 -6.69 -0.15
CA GLU A 177 13.81 -6.57 -0.87
C GLU A 177 14.91 -7.22 -0.03
N VAL A 178 15.42 -8.36 -0.51
CA VAL A 178 16.47 -9.12 0.21
C VAL A 178 17.80 -8.37 0.14
N ASP A 179 18.56 -8.39 1.23
CA ASP A 179 19.95 -7.95 1.23
C ASP A 179 20.79 -8.95 0.41
N PRO A 180 21.50 -8.53 -0.66
CA PRO A 180 22.37 -9.41 -1.43
C PRO A 180 23.38 -10.18 -0.57
N ALA A 181 23.82 -9.61 0.57
CA ALA A 181 24.71 -10.29 1.50
C ALA A 181 24.04 -11.46 2.24
N GLY A 182 22.71 -11.52 2.27
CA GLY A 182 21.90 -12.54 2.92
C GLY A 182 21.43 -13.68 2.00
N GLU A 183 21.66 -13.61 0.69
CA GLU A 183 21.29 -14.69 -0.25
C GLU A 183 22.14 -15.98 -0.05
N GLY A 184 23.29 -15.87 0.62
CA GLY A 184 24.22 -16.98 0.87
C GLY A 184 23.93 -17.82 2.12
N VAL A 185 22.86 -17.53 2.87
CA VAL A 185 22.47 -18.30 4.07
C VAL A 185 21.17 -19.05 3.77
N ARG A 186 21.27 -20.18 3.08
CA ARG A 186 20.17 -21.15 2.91
C ARG A 186 20.57 -22.50 3.49
#